data_AF-A0ABD7MQC2-F1
#
_entry.id   AF-A0ABD7MQC2-F1
#
_cell.length_a   1.000
_cell.length_b   1.000
_cell.length_c   1.000
_cell.angle_alpha   90.00
_cell.angle_beta   90.00
_cell.angle_gamma   90.00
#
_symmetry.space_group_name_H-M   'P 1'
#
loop_
_entity.id
_entity.type
_entity.pdbx_description
1 polymer ?
#
loop_
_entity_poly.entity_id
_entity_poly.type
_entity_poly.pdbx_seq_one_letter_code
_entity_poly.pdbx_strand_id
1 'polypeptide(L)'
;MSITPERVMQLLGEGMTQSQIAREYGVTRQYIFTLAKRGGHEAREMEYIKDDIPWPKVKDKHRDNTIYKTLRIHARYMERGQEGVRGSSYVKLLGMYRKLVRFNQVIDYDESYPPVKGLSNTGGFMYVPRSPEDGNLIIKMKPGVRITKRGAHIWQLPKKFPEKE
;
A
#
# COMPACT_ATOMS: atom_id res chain seq x y z
N MET A 1 -12.83 -1.84 -30.57
CA MET A 1 -13.23 -3.08 -29.87
C MET A 1 -13.90 -2.70 -28.56
N SER A 2 -15.03 -3.31 -28.21
CA SER A 2 -15.62 -3.15 -26.87
C SER A 2 -15.07 -4.26 -25.96
N ILE A 3 -14.74 -3.90 -24.73
CA ILE A 3 -14.28 -4.84 -23.69
C ILE A 3 -15.35 -4.93 -22.60
N THR A 4 -15.61 -6.14 -22.10
CA THR A 4 -16.61 -6.41 -21.05
C THR A 4 -15.97 -6.43 -19.65
N PRO A 5 -16.75 -6.25 -18.58
CA PRO A 5 -16.27 -6.42 -17.20
C PRO A 5 -15.56 -7.76 -16.93
N GLU A 6 -16.09 -8.86 -17.47
CA GLU A 6 -15.55 -10.21 -17.28
C GLU A 6 -14.18 -10.35 -17.95
N ARG A 7 -14.06 -9.82 -19.18
CA ARG A 7 -12.77 -9.82 -19.90
C ARG A 7 -11.75 -8.93 -19.20
N VAL A 8 -12.16 -7.77 -18.68
CA VAL A 8 -11.29 -6.94 -17.83
C VAL A 8 -10.79 -7.75 -16.63
N MET A 9 -11.67 -8.45 -15.91
CA MET A 9 -11.30 -9.28 -14.76
C MET A 9 -10.35 -10.42 -15.11
N GLN A 10 -10.57 -11.09 -16.25
CA GLN A 10 -9.70 -12.14 -16.74
C GLN A 10 -8.30 -11.60 -17.04
N LEU A 11 -8.17 -10.51 -17.80
CA LEU A 11 -6.88 -9.91 -18.14
C LEU A 11 -6.13 -9.40 -16.90
N LEU A 12 -6.87 -8.88 -15.91
CA LEU A 12 -6.30 -8.53 -14.61
C LEU A 12 -5.78 -9.77 -13.85
N GLY A 13 -6.50 -10.89 -13.92
CA GLY A 13 -6.09 -12.18 -13.36
C GLY A 13 -4.87 -12.79 -14.07
N GLU A 14 -4.76 -12.58 -15.37
CA GLU A 14 -3.59 -12.89 -16.22
C GLU A 14 -2.42 -11.93 -15.95
N GLY A 15 -2.58 -10.98 -15.03
CA GLY A 15 -1.52 -10.09 -14.58
C GLY A 15 -1.34 -8.87 -15.47
N MET A 16 -2.31 -8.47 -16.28
CA MET A 16 -2.27 -7.17 -16.96
C MET A 16 -2.68 -6.05 -16.01
N THR A 17 -2.12 -4.86 -16.19
CA THR A 17 -2.57 -3.65 -15.50
C THR A 17 -3.72 -2.99 -16.25
N GLN A 18 -4.60 -2.27 -15.55
CA GLN A 18 -5.67 -1.48 -16.19
C GLN A 18 -5.16 -0.51 -17.27
N SER A 19 -3.92 -0.01 -17.12
CA SER A 19 -3.27 0.85 -18.12
C SER A 19 -2.80 0.08 -19.36
N GLN A 20 -2.36 -1.17 -19.22
CA GLN A 20 -2.02 -2.05 -20.35
C GLN A 20 -3.28 -2.43 -21.11
N ILE A 21 -4.33 -2.84 -20.39
CA ILE A 21 -5.65 -3.16 -20.97
C ILE A 21 -6.21 -1.94 -21.72
N ALA A 22 -6.12 -0.74 -21.13
CA ALA A 22 -6.57 0.48 -21.80
C ALA A 22 -5.86 0.74 -23.13
N ARG A 23 -4.53 0.55 -23.18
CA ARG A 23 -3.74 0.71 -24.41
C ARG A 23 -4.09 -0.34 -25.46
N GLU A 24 -4.22 -1.60 -25.05
CA GLU A 24 -4.54 -2.71 -25.95
C GLU A 24 -5.92 -2.55 -26.59
N TYR A 25 -6.91 -2.08 -25.84
CA TYR A 25 -8.29 -1.95 -26.33
C TYR A 25 -8.62 -0.57 -26.89
N GLY A 26 -7.65 0.36 -26.91
CA GLY A 26 -7.84 1.72 -27.43
C GLY A 26 -8.86 2.54 -26.63
N VAL A 27 -8.95 2.31 -25.32
CA VAL A 27 -9.92 2.96 -24.42
C VAL A 27 -9.21 3.68 -23.27
N THR A 28 -9.94 4.50 -22.52
CA THR A 28 -9.36 5.20 -21.37
C THR A 28 -9.15 4.26 -20.18
N ARG A 29 -8.11 4.52 -19.38
CA ARG A 29 -7.91 3.82 -18.10
C ARG A 29 -9.13 3.95 -17.18
N GLN A 30 -9.79 5.10 -17.19
CA GLN A 30 -11.00 5.35 -16.39
C GLN A 30 -12.16 4.43 -16.82
N TYR A 31 -12.30 4.17 -18.13
CA TYR A 31 -13.29 3.23 -18.63
C TYR A 31 -13.00 1.79 -18.16
N ILE A 32 -11.73 1.35 -18.25
CA ILE A 32 -11.32 0.04 -17.71
C ILE A 32 -11.56 -0.05 -16.21
N PHE A 33 -11.24 0.99 -15.45
CA PHE A 33 -11.52 1.07 -14.01
C PHE A 33 -13.01 0.88 -13.71
N THR A 34 -13.90 1.59 -14.44
CA THR A 34 -15.35 1.43 -14.30
C THR A 34 -15.82 0.01 -14.62
N LEU A 35 -15.31 -0.60 -15.69
CA LEU A 35 -15.65 -1.99 -16.04
C LEU A 35 -15.12 -2.96 -14.99
N ALA A 36 -13.94 -2.71 -14.46
CA ALA A 36 -13.37 -3.51 -13.41
C ALA A 36 -14.24 -3.41 -12.13
N LYS A 37 -14.70 -2.22 -11.71
CA LYS A 37 -15.69 -2.09 -10.61
C LYS A 37 -16.90 -2.98 -10.83
N ARG A 38 -17.48 -2.90 -12.03
CA ARG A 38 -18.68 -3.65 -12.41
C ARG A 38 -18.44 -5.16 -12.39
N GLY A 39 -17.24 -5.59 -12.78
CA GLY A 39 -16.78 -6.98 -12.70
C GLY A 39 -16.33 -7.42 -11.30
N GLY A 40 -16.46 -6.56 -10.28
CA GLY A 40 -16.08 -6.87 -8.90
C GLY A 40 -14.62 -6.58 -8.53
N HIS A 41 -13.89 -5.83 -9.36
CA HIS A 41 -12.45 -5.60 -9.19
C HIS A 41 -12.05 -4.69 -8.02
N GLU A 42 -12.95 -3.92 -7.40
CA GLU A 42 -12.51 -2.75 -6.61
C GLU A 42 -12.76 -2.75 -5.09
N ALA A 43 -13.22 -3.84 -4.49
CA ALA A 43 -13.37 -3.87 -3.04
C ALA A 43 -12.13 -4.39 -2.27
N ARG A 44 -11.28 -5.20 -2.92
CA ARG A 44 -10.39 -6.11 -2.19
C ARG A 44 -9.07 -5.54 -1.71
N GLU A 45 -8.55 -4.43 -2.27
CA GLU A 45 -7.20 -3.93 -1.92
C GLU A 45 -7.09 -3.33 -0.50
N MET A 46 -8.18 -2.93 0.14
CA MET A 46 -8.16 -2.61 1.58
C MET A 46 -8.69 -3.76 2.43
N GLU A 47 -9.71 -4.49 1.95
CA GLU A 47 -10.28 -5.61 2.70
C GLU A 47 -9.24 -6.65 3.06
N TYR A 48 -8.31 -6.97 2.14
CA TYR A 48 -7.35 -8.04 2.39
C TYR A 48 -6.37 -7.77 3.54
N ILE A 49 -6.16 -6.51 3.95
CA ILE A 49 -5.34 -6.15 5.12
C ILE A 49 -6.13 -5.48 6.23
N LYS A 50 -7.46 -5.37 6.09
CA LYS A 50 -8.31 -4.61 7.02
C LYS A 50 -8.12 -5.07 8.46
N ASP A 51 -8.05 -6.38 8.66
CA ASP A 51 -7.92 -7.00 9.97
C ASP A 51 -6.48 -6.96 10.52
N ASP A 52 -5.52 -6.63 9.66
CA ASP A 52 -4.09 -6.53 10.01
C ASP A 52 -3.61 -5.08 10.13
N ILE A 53 -4.47 -4.08 9.91
CA ILE A 53 -4.09 -2.68 10.14
C ILE A 53 -3.73 -2.50 11.62
N PRO A 54 -2.52 -2.00 11.95
CA PRO A 54 -2.04 -1.97 13.33
C PRO A 54 -2.84 -1.06 14.27
N TRP A 55 -3.50 -0.05 13.70
CA TRP A 55 -4.23 0.97 14.45
C TRP A 55 -5.73 0.67 14.45
N PRO A 56 -6.40 0.79 15.61
CA PRO A 56 -7.81 0.42 15.76
C PRO A 56 -8.74 1.23 14.86
N LYS A 57 -8.39 2.49 14.56
CA LYS A 57 -9.14 3.34 13.66
C LYS A 57 -8.26 4.38 12.98
N VAL A 58 -8.09 4.24 11.67
CA VAL A 58 -7.56 5.31 10.81
C VAL A 58 -8.74 6.16 10.33
N LYS A 59 -8.75 7.46 10.67
CA LYS A 59 -9.78 8.41 10.23
C LYS A 59 -9.88 8.47 8.71
N ASP A 60 -11.10 8.65 8.21
CA ASP A 60 -11.39 8.64 6.78
C ASP A 60 -10.61 9.72 6.00
N LYS A 61 -10.45 10.91 6.59
CA LYS A 61 -9.60 11.99 6.03
C LYS A 61 -8.13 11.61 5.81
N HIS A 62 -7.63 10.58 6.50
CA HIS A 62 -6.24 10.10 6.37
C HIS A 62 -6.14 8.87 5.45
N ARG A 63 -7.25 8.33 4.91
CA ARG A 63 -7.22 7.16 4.01
C ARG A 63 -6.49 7.44 2.69
N ASP A 64 -6.48 8.70 2.27
CA ASP A 64 -5.80 9.14 1.06
C ASP A 64 -4.35 9.58 1.29
N ASN A 65 -3.85 9.47 2.52
CA ASN A 65 -2.49 9.84 2.88
C ASN A 65 -1.46 9.00 2.11
N THR A 66 -0.40 9.65 1.63
CA THR A 66 0.66 9.00 0.85
C THR A 66 1.38 7.89 1.62
N ILE A 67 1.69 8.08 2.90
CA ILE A 67 2.34 7.05 3.73
C ILE A 67 1.41 5.85 3.88
N TYR A 68 0.12 6.10 4.17
CA TYR A 68 -0.86 5.03 4.30
C TYR A 68 -1.06 4.24 3.00
N LYS A 69 -1.10 4.92 1.86
CA LYS A 69 -1.13 4.26 0.53
C LYS A 69 0.11 3.40 0.32
N THR A 70 1.29 3.88 0.67
CA THR A 70 2.53 3.10 0.54
C THR A 70 2.59 1.90 1.49
N LEU A 71 1.99 1.97 2.69
CA LEU A 71 1.84 0.81 3.57
C LEU A 71 1.02 -0.31 2.92
N ARG A 72 0.02 0.01 2.10
CA ARG A 72 -0.74 -1.01 1.34
C ARG A 72 0.11 -1.66 0.25
N ILE A 73 0.94 -0.87 -0.42
CA ILE A 73 1.88 -1.38 -1.43
C ILE A 73 2.90 -2.30 -0.75
N HIS A 74 3.42 -1.91 0.41
CA HIS A 74 4.28 -2.76 1.23
C HIS A 74 3.60 -4.07 1.61
N ALA A 75 2.36 -4.02 2.10
CA ALA A 75 1.64 -5.24 2.45
C ALA A 75 1.50 -6.19 1.25
N ARG A 76 1.16 -5.65 0.07
CA ARG A 76 1.09 -6.45 -1.16
C ARG A 76 2.44 -7.04 -1.56
N TYR A 77 3.51 -6.29 -1.40
CA TYR A 77 4.87 -6.77 -1.64
C TYR A 77 5.25 -7.91 -0.69
N MET A 78 4.91 -7.79 0.59
CA MET A 78 5.23 -8.83 1.57
C MET A 78 4.52 -10.15 1.30
N GLU A 79 3.34 -10.10 0.68
CA GLU A 79 2.58 -11.30 0.33
C GLU A 79 2.98 -11.91 -1.01
N ARG A 80 3.24 -11.08 -2.02
CA ARG A 80 3.38 -11.52 -3.42
C ARG A 80 4.79 -11.33 -3.96
N GLY A 81 5.71 -10.82 -3.14
CA GLY A 81 7.04 -10.42 -3.57
C GLY A 81 6.99 -9.38 -4.70
N GLN A 82 7.91 -9.54 -5.64
CA GLN A 82 8.12 -8.64 -6.78
C GLN A 82 6.84 -8.41 -7.61
N GLU A 83 6.03 -9.45 -7.82
CA GLU A 83 4.78 -9.35 -8.60
C GLU A 83 3.74 -8.43 -7.95
N GLY A 84 3.85 -8.21 -6.63
CA GLY A 84 3.00 -7.34 -5.84
C GLY A 84 3.26 -5.85 -6.03
N VAL A 85 4.29 -5.46 -6.78
CA VAL A 85 4.66 -4.05 -6.98
C VAL A 85 4.88 -3.79 -8.45
N ARG A 86 4.32 -2.70 -8.99
CA ARG A 86 4.37 -2.38 -10.42
C ARG A 86 4.48 -0.88 -10.67
N GLY A 87 5.16 -0.49 -11.74
CA GLY A 87 5.26 0.90 -12.20
C GLY A 87 5.82 1.84 -11.12
N SER A 88 5.17 3.00 -10.95
CA SER A 88 5.62 4.02 -9.99
C SER A 88 5.48 3.62 -8.50
N SER A 89 4.82 2.49 -8.21
CA SER A 89 4.74 1.94 -6.85
C SER A 89 6.11 1.52 -6.32
N TYR A 90 7.03 1.09 -7.18
CA TYR A 90 8.43 0.79 -6.80
C TYR A 90 9.10 2.01 -6.18
N VAL A 91 9.00 3.16 -6.85
CA VAL A 91 9.65 4.40 -6.40
C VAL A 91 9.12 4.83 -5.03
N LYS A 92 7.81 4.72 -4.82
CA LYS A 92 7.18 5.05 -3.53
C LYS A 92 7.62 4.11 -2.42
N LEU A 93 7.60 2.80 -2.69
CA LEU A 93 7.95 1.78 -1.72
C LEU A 93 9.44 1.85 -1.33
N LEU A 94 10.33 1.99 -2.31
CA LEU A 94 11.76 2.21 -2.08
C LEU A 94 12.03 3.51 -1.35
N GLY A 95 11.29 4.58 -1.66
CA GLY A 95 11.36 5.85 -0.94
C GLY A 95 11.01 5.70 0.54
N MET A 96 9.99 4.89 0.86
CA MET A 96 9.63 4.56 2.24
C MET A 96 10.72 3.72 2.92
N TYR A 97 11.18 2.63 2.30
CA TYR A 97 12.25 1.79 2.87
C TYR A 97 13.53 2.58 3.12
N ARG A 98 13.90 3.49 2.21
CA ARG A 98 15.05 4.37 2.42
C ARG A 98 14.90 5.18 3.71
N LYS A 99 13.70 5.68 4.03
CA LYS A 99 13.48 6.44 5.27
C LYS A 99 13.59 5.53 6.50
N LEU A 100 12.96 4.36 6.44
CA LEU A 100 12.97 3.38 7.51
C LEU A 100 14.39 2.91 7.85
N VAL A 101 15.20 2.62 6.83
CA VAL A 101 16.57 2.09 7.00
C VAL A 101 17.57 3.20 7.27
N ARG A 102 17.68 4.19 6.38
CA ARG A 102 18.76 5.20 6.43
C ARG A 102 18.67 6.08 7.67
N PHE A 103 17.45 6.38 8.12
CA PHE A 103 17.23 7.25 9.28
C PHE A 103 16.83 6.46 10.54
N ASN A 104 16.87 5.12 10.48
CA ASN A 104 16.44 4.24 11.57
C ASN A 104 15.06 4.64 12.13
N GLN A 105 14.07 4.71 11.24
CA GLN A 105 12.71 5.16 11.55
C GLN A 105 11.69 4.03 11.43
N VAL A 106 10.54 4.24 12.04
CA VAL A 106 9.30 3.47 11.89
C VAL A 106 8.15 4.43 11.57
N ILE A 107 7.04 3.89 11.08
CA ILE A 107 5.83 4.66 10.80
C ILE A 107 4.89 4.57 11.99
N ASP A 108 4.43 5.74 12.44
CA ASP A 108 3.37 5.84 13.43
C ASP A 108 2.14 6.54 12.84
N TYR A 109 0.99 6.29 13.47
CA TYR A 109 -0.26 6.99 13.24
C TYR A 109 -0.74 7.62 14.53
N ASP A 110 -1.07 8.90 14.43
CA ASP A 110 -1.79 9.66 15.44
C ASP A 110 -2.60 10.74 14.73
N GLU A 111 -3.89 10.87 15.06
CA GLU A 111 -4.76 11.82 14.39
C GLU A 111 -4.36 13.29 14.61
N SER A 112 -3.60 13.57 15.67
CA SER A 112 -3.08 14.88 16.00
C SER A 112 -1.88 15.30 15.15
N TYR A 113 -1.22 14.35 14.46
CA TYR A 113 -0.04 14.68 13.67
C TYR A 113 -0.38 15.63 12.52
N PRO A 114 0.30 16.79 12.44
CA PRO A 114 0.02 17.77 11.40
C PRO A 114 0.49 17.26 10.03
N PRO A 115 -0.09 17.78 8.94
CA PRO A 115 0.49 17.62 7.62
C PRO A 115 1.92 18.14 7.60
N VAL A 116 2.82 17.42 6.92
CA VAL A 116 4.23 17.82 6.78
C VAL A 116 4.53 17.92 5.29
N LYS A 117 4.88 19.12 4.83
CA LYS A 117 5.17 19.38 3.42
C LYS A 117 6.25 18.43 2.90
N GLY A 118 5.97 17.76 1.78
CA GLY A 118 6.89 16.79 1.18
C GLY A 118 6.88 15.40 1.83
N LEU A 119 6.08 15.17 2.87
CA LEU A 119 6.02 13.90 3.59
C LEU A 119 4.59 13.36 3.73
N SER A 120 3.70 14.18 4.27
CA SER A 120 2.32 13.83 4.60
C SER A 120 1.40 14.96 4.16
N ASN A 121 0.53 14.68 3.20
CA ASN A 121 -0.39 15.65 2.60
C ASN A 121 -1.61 15.96 3.47
N THR A 122 -2.02 15.03 4.34
CA THR A 122 -3.23 15.16 5.17
C THR A 122 -2.98 15.10 6.68
N GLY A 123 -1.73 14.90 7.12
CA GLY A 123 -1.40 14.63 8.51
C GLY A 123 -1.67 13.17 8.89
N GLY A 124 -1.75 12.88 10.20
CA GLY A 124 -2.08 11.54 10.69
C GLY A 124 -0.91 10.56 10.76
N PHE A 125 -0.11 10.48 9.69
CA PHE A 125 1.01 9.55 9.60
C PHE A 125 2.35 10.28 9.64
N MET A 126 3.32 9.71 10.36
CA MET A 126 4.65 10.28 10.51
C MET A 126 5.72 9.18 10.58
N TYR A 127 6.94 9.51 10.15
CA TYR A 127 8.12 8.71 10.44
C TYR A 127 8.71 9.17 11.75
N VAL A 128 8.83 8.26 12.71
CA VAL A 128 9.34 8.52 14.06
C VAL A 128 10.57 7.64 14.33
N PRO A 129 11.45 8.03 15.26
CA PRO A 129 12.61 7.20 15.61
C PRO A 129 12.20 5.80 16.06
N ARG A 130 12.92 4.79 15.57
CA ARG A 130 12.78 3.40 16.01
C ARG A 130 13.24 3.27 17.47
N SER A 131 12.49 2.52 18.28
CA SER A 131 12.92 2.06 19.60
C SER A 131 13.12 0.54 19.60
N PRO A 132 13.81 -0.03 20.61
CA PRO A 132 14.07 -1.47 20.68
C PRO A 132 12.81 -2.35 20.62
N GLU A 133 11.69 -1.87 21.19
CA GLU A 133 10.41 -2.58 21.22
C GLU A 133 9.80 -2.77 19.82
N ASP A 134 10.17 -1.93 18.86
CA ASP A 134 9.70 -2.03 17.48
C ASP A 134 10.32 -3.24 16.75
N GLY A 135 11.47 -3.74 17.24
CA GLY A 135 12.20 -4.85 16.63
C GLY A 135 12.47 -4.60 15.14
N ASN A 136 12.04 -5.55 14.28
CA ASN A 136 12.14 -5.44 12.82
C ASN A 136 10.85 -4.90 12.15
N LEU A 137 9.86 -4.42 12.92
CA LEU A 137 8.62 -3.90 12.36
C LEU A 137 8.86 -2.54 11.69
N ILE A 138 8.11 -2.23 10.64
CA ILE A 138 8.07 -0.89 10.03
C ILE A 138 7.06 0.02 10.74
N ILE A 139 6.34 -0.50 11.74
CA ILE A 139 5.29 0.15 12.49
C ILE A 139 5.79 0.45 13.90
N LYS A 140 5.46 1.62 14.43
CA LYS A 140 5.75 1.99 15.81
C LYS A 140 4.90 1.17 16.79
N MET A 141 5.54 0.47 17.71
CA MET A 141 4.91 -0.18 18.84
C MET A 141 4.67 0.85 19.95
N LYS A 142 3.39 1.02 20.31
CA LYS A 142 2.93 1.89 21.40
C LYS A 142 1.59 1.40 21.93
N PRO A 143 1.12 1.87 23.11
CA PRO A 143 -0.21 1.51 23.62
C PRO A 143 -1.31 1.73 22.57
N GLY A 144 -2.20 0.74 22.43
CA GLY A 144 -3.29 0.77 21.45
C GLY A 144 -2.93 0.28 20.04
N VAL A 145 -1.65 0.08 19.73
CA VAL A 145 -1.23 -0.61 18.50
C VAL A 145 -1.32 -2.12 18.70
N ARG A 146 -1.97 -2.83 17.77
CA ARG A 146 -2.12 -4.28 17.79
C ARG A 146 -1.54 -4.89 16.52
N ILE A 147 -0.60 -5.82 16.69
CA ILE A 147 -0.08 -6.64 15.60
C ILE A 147 -0.71 -8.03 15.68
N THR A 148 -1.46 -8.41 14.65
CA THR A 148 -1.98 -9.78 14.48
C THR A 148 -0.86 -10.74 14.09
N LYS A 149 -1.10 -12.06 14.14
CA LYS A 149 -0.12 -13.06 13.69
C LYS A 149 0.29 -12.86 12.23
N ARG A 150 -0.68 -12.57 11.35
CA ARG A 150 -0.42 -12.28 9.93
C ARG A 150 0.22 -10.89 9.76
N GLY A 151 -0.25 -9.88 10.48
CA GLY A 151 0.35 -8.56 10.55
C GLY A 151 1.83 -8.60 10.97
N ALA A 152 2.22 -9.50 11.88
CA ALA A 152 3.61 -9.67 12.29
C ALA A 152 4.53 -10.13 11.15
N HIS A 153 3.98 -10.76 10.12
CA HIS A 153 4.70 -11.07 8.88
C HIS A 153 4.64 -9.88 7.90
N ILE A 154 3.45 -9.31 7.72
CA ILE A 154 3.20 -8.21 6.77
C ILE A 154 4.01 -6.97 7.12
N TRP A 155 4.13 -6.59 8.39
CA TRP A 155 4.67 -5.30 8.80
C TRP A 155 6.16 -5.32 9.13
N GLN A 156 6.90 -6.35 8.71
CA GLN A 156 8.35 -6.39 8.88
C GLN A 156 9.07 -5.68 7.76
N LEU A 157 10.26 -5.12 8.06
CA LEU A 157 11.17 -4.71 7.00
C LEU A 157 11.53 -5.96 6.16
N PRO A 158 11.37 -5.92 4.83
CA PRO A 158 11.61 -7.11 4.02
C PRO A 158 13.10 -7.47 3.98
N LYS A 159 13.39 -8.77 3.86
CA LYS A 159 14.77 -9.27 3.70
C LYS A 159 15.39 -8.91 2.36
N LYS A 160 14.56 -8.72 1.33
CA LYS A 160 14.95 -8.29 -0.01
C LYS A 160 14.11 -7.08 -0.39
N PHE A 161 14.73 -6.08 -1.00
CA PHE A 161 13.99 -4.91 -1.47
C PHE A 161 13.48 -5.15 -2.90
N PRO A 162 12.36 -4.50 -3.27
CA PRO A 162 11.80 -4.58 -4.61
C PRO A 162 12.79 -3.98 -5.63
N GLU A 163 13.08 -4.72 -6.70
CA GLU A 163 14.02 -4.29 -7.74
C GLU A 163 13.26 -3.65 -8.91
N LYS A 164 13.85 -2.69 -9.60
CA LYS A 164 13.19 -2.16 -10.81
C LYS A 164 13.47 -3.14 -11.95
N GLU A 165 12.41 -3.70 -12.55
CA GLU A 165 12.49 -4.41 -13.84
C GLU A 165 13.07 -3.49 -14.94
#